data_AF-A0A1Y1L9H9-F1
#
_entry.id   AF-A0A1Y1L9H9-F1
#
_cell.length_a   1.000
_cell.length_b   1.000
_cell.length_c   1.000
_cell.angle_alpha   90.00
_cell.angle_beta   90.00
_cell.angle_gamma   90.00
#
_symmetry.space_group_name_H-M   'P 1'
#
loop_
_entity.id
_entity.type
_entity.pdbx_description
1 polymer ?
#
loop_
_entity_poly.entity_id
_entity_poly.type
_entity_poly.pdbx_seq_one_letter_code
_entity_poly.pdbx_strand_id
1 'polypeptide(L)'
;QLLNYSIQRCRFLRVTAATDNRISQFTLCVSRDAAIIFTTKMNVEKLQRSLSEIRYIHERRSHGRVNLYNVFETIIMSQPLDMNRRKMESILNNDLSISTVHLDRRLVSVLCEALAYYMGVWPGWMRLTTDLPSSSSPDFKRFRQYLTLKCNFILKNAADYEDGKTVHDKGTQTDNLTGKKEMAPYDLVIGGPPSVINNLVFTKHAGDIVIKQHPEKPWQGLQLPQFLNWPYVSVTVKMPDISLTRANNHKVNRYVALHGDKVVFPEIHYIDYIMKTKPGTEFEPYSYTFFFYYFLQLNIVLQKIPKVNEERRNELAVIFAEYLNDIKEMSVYNSTMSTHSSIGFNIGRCHYIRSKKMVSKTELVDTSAVNFYEVIVPQVDVSLHYFTAVQDQSNMESEDVTFQSLNTLLSKLDDSTSSDLDKLAIMINNSSVMYDCALCNRNFTGPSAYESAINHFSDLHKSEQMVLCYKCGVQYDVEVLTEKRWAHNCVPKE
;
A
#
# COMPACT_ATOMS: atom_id res chain seq x y z
N GLN A 1 7.94 -0.08 -44.08
CA GLN A 1 6.82 -1.05 -44.09
C GLN A 1 6.64 -1.57 -42.67
N LEU A 2 5.44 -1.40 -42.14
CA LEU A 2 5.03 -1.70 -40.77
C LEU A 2 5.07 -3.20 -40.48
N LEU A 3 5.49 -3.57 -39.26
CA LEU A 3 5.07 -4.82 -38.61
C LEU A 3 4.80 -4.50 -37.14
N ASN A 4 3.50 -4.33 -36.86
CA ASN A 4 2.91 -4.25 -35.54
C ASN A 4 2.97 -5.62 -34.87
N TYR A 5 3.37 -5.68 -33.60
CA TYR A 5 3.09 -6.82 -32.73
C TYR A 5 2.48 -6.35 -31.42
N SER A 6 1.35 -6.96 -31.09
CA SER A 6 0.63 -6.81 -29.82
C SER A 6 1.25 -7.72 -28.76
N ILE A 7 1.45 -7.19 -27.55
CA ILE A 7 1.77 -8.00 -26.38
C ILE A 7 0.44 -8.48 -25.79
N GLN A 8 0.15 -9.77 -25.90
CA GLN A 8 -0.90 -10.40 -25.12
C GLN A 8 -0.31 -11.13 -23.92
N ARG A 9 -0.61 -10.57 -22.74
CA ARG A 9 -0.79 -11.19 -21.41
C ARG A 9 0.35 -12.09 -20.89
N CYS A 10 1.12 -11.53 -19.95
CA CYS A 10 1.54 -12.25 -18.75
C CYS A 10 1.31 -11.37 -17.52
N ARG A 11 0.81 -11.99 -16.45
CA ARG A 11 0.52 -11.38 -15.15
C ARG A 11 1.71 -11.62 -14.21
N PHE A 12 1.98 -10.61 -13.39
CA PHE A 12 3.06 -10.48 -12.39
C PHE A 12 4.46 -10.16 -12.94
N LEU A 13 4.88 -8.92 -12.69
CA LEU A 13 6.24 -8.44 -12.84
C LEU A 13 6.73 -8.06 -11.43
N ARG A 14 7.62 -8.87 -10.85
CA ARG A 14 8.25 -8.60 -9.55
C ARG A 14 9.62 -7.98 -9.81
N VAL A 15 9.78 -6.69 -9.51
CA VAL A 15 11.08 -6.00 -9.60
C VAL A 15 11.60 -5.82 -8.18
N THR A 16 12.68 -6.51 -7.84
CA THR A 16 13.41 -6.32 -6.58
C THR A 16 14.60 -5.41 -6.85
N ALA A 17 14.60 -4.20 -6.28
CA ALA A 17 15.76 -3.31 -6.33
C ALA A 17 16.74 -3.70 -5.23
N ALA A 18 17.94 -4.16 -5.59
CA ALA A 18 19.04 -4.32 -4.66
C ALA A 18 19.74 -2.96 -4.47
N THR A 19 19.92 -2.56 -3.22
CA THR A 19 20.64 -1.35 -2.82
C THR A 19 22.13 -1.59 -2.89
N ASP A 20 22.82 -0.94 -3.83
CA ASP A 20 24.20 -0.50 -3.63
C ASP A 20 24.50 0.70 -4.52
N ASN A 21 25.23 1.68 -3.97
CA ASN A 21 25.48 3.04 -4.46
C ASN A 21 26.31 3.13 -5.76
N ARG A 22 25.92 2.40 -6.80
CA ARG A 22 26.44 2.58 -8.16
C ARG A 22 25.27 2.61 -9.13
N ILE A 23 25.26 3.64 -9.98
CA ILE A 23 24.35 3.75 -11.12
C ILE A 23 24.40 2.41 -11.87
N SER A 24 23.34 1.63 -11.74
CA SER A 24 23.19 0.34 -12.38
C SER A 24 22.15 0.55 -13.48
N GLN A 25 22.61 0.64 -14.73
CA GLN A 25 21.72 0.42 -15.86
C GLN A 25 21.11 -0.97 -15.71
N PHE A 26 19.80 -1.04 -15.46
CA PHE A 26 19.07 -2.30 -15.60
C PHE A 26 18.80 -2.51 -17.09
N THR A 27 19.67 -3.28 -17.74
CA THR A 27 19.41 -3.77 -19.09
C THR A 27 18.39 -4.89 -18.98
N LEU A 28 17.18 -4.65 -19.47
CA LEU A 28 16.27 -5.72 -19.86
C LEU A 28 16.99 -6.49 -20.97
N CYS A 29 17.55 -7.66 -20.67
CA CYS A 29 18.01 -8.58 -21.71
C CYS A 29 16.77 -9.19 -22.40
N VAL A 30 16.15 -8.42 -23.28
CA VAL A 30 15.43 -8.98 -24.42
C VAL A 30 16.51 -9.36 -25.42
N SER A 31 16.82 -10.66 -25.55
CA SER A 31 17.71 -11.07 -26.62
C SER A 31 17.04 -10.73 -27.96
N ARG A 32 17.65 -9.82 -28.72
CA ARG A 32 17.47 -9.69 -30.16
C ARG A 32 18.58 -10.47 -30.89
N ASP A 33 18.26 -10.81 -32.12
CA ASP A 33 19.00 -11.52 -33.18
C ASP A 33 18.76 -13.04 -33.20
N ALA A 34 18.41 -13.67 -34.33
CA ALA A 34 18.69 -13.34 -35.71
C ALA A 34 17.53 -13.69 -36.66
N ALA A 35 17.44 -12.93 -37.76
CA ALA A 35 16.70 -13.33 -38.95
C ALA A 35 17.41 -14.52 -39.63
N ILE A 36 16.67 -15.59 -39.93
CA ILE A 36 16.99 -16.53 -41.01
C ILE A 36 15.70 -16.77 -41.82
N ILE A 37 15.86 -16.66 -43.13
CA ILE A 37 14.84 -16.70 -44.19
C ILE A 37 14.10 -18.05 -44.24
N PHE A 38 12.83 -17.98 -44.65
CA PHE A 38 11.86 -19.07 -44.81
C PHE A 38 12.34 -20.24 -45.68
N THR A 39 11.93 -21.45 -45.26
CA THR A 39 11.22 -22.42 -46.12
C THR A 39 10.18 -23.17 -45.26
N THR A 40 8.88 -22.90 -45.50
CA THR A 40 7.66 -23.72 -45.29
C THR A 40 7.76 -24.99 -44.41
N LYS A 41 6.94 -25.27 -43.39
CA LYS A 41 5.49 -25.01 -43.14
C LYS A 41 5.14 -25.19 -41.64
N MET A 42 4.76 -24.12 -40.96
CA MET A 42 3.54 -24.01 -40.15
C MET A 42 3.22 -22.50 -40.04
N ASN A 43 1.97 -22.09 -40.30
CA ASN A 43 1.64 -20.68 -40.45
C ASN A 43 1.74 -19.95 -39.09
N VAL A 44 2.71 -19.04 -38.96
CA VAL A 44 3.00 -18.26 -37.75
C VAL A 44 1.75 -17.51 -37.25
N GLU A 45 0.88 -17.05 -38.15
CA GLU A 45 -0.39 -16.40 -37.79
C GLU A 45 -1.39 -17.35 -37.13
N LYS A 46 -1.38 -18.63 -37.53
CA LYS A 46 -2.26 -19.67 -36.97
C LYS A 46 -1.79 -20.08 -35.58
N LEU A 47 -0.48 -20.19 -35.37
CA LEU A 47 0.13 -20.44 -34.06
C LEU A 47 -0.11 -19.27 -33.09
N GLN A 48 0.03 -18.01 -33.56
CA GLN A 48 -0.23 -16.81 -32.75
C GLN A 48 -1.70 -16.69 -32.32
N ARG A 49 -2.67 -17.02 -33.18
CA ARG A 49 -4.09 -17.08 -32.79
C ARG A 49 -4.37 -18.18 -31.74
N SER A 50 -3.74 -19.35 -31.88
CA SER A 50 -3.93 -20.47 -30.95
C SER A 50 -3.43 -20.16 -29.54
N LEU A 51 -2.27 -19.50 -29.45
CA LEU A 51 -1.62 -19.13 -28.19
C LEU A 51 -2.33 -17.95 -27.50
N SER A 52 -3.01 -17.08 -28.27
CA SER A 52 -3.81 -15.96 -27.74
C SER A 52 -5.08 -16.36 -26.98
N GLU A 53 -5.50 -17.62 -27.08
CA GLU A 53 -6.78 -18.12 -26.55
C GLU A 53 -6.66 -19.02 -25.31
N ILE A 54 -5.45 -19.29 -24.80
CA ILE A 54 -5.28 -19.99 -23.51
C ILE A 54 -5.71 -19.04 -22.38
N ARG A 55 -6.95 -19.21 -21.88
CA ARG A 55 -7.50 -18.43 -20.77
C ARG A 55 -7.41 -19.22 -19.48
N TYR A 56 -6.67 -18.68 -18.50
CA TYR A 56 -6.73 -19.14 -17.12
C TYR A 56 -8.04 -18.64 -16.48
N ILE A 57 -8.95 -19.55 -16.17
CA ILE A 57 -10.26 -19.22 -15.57
C ILE A 57 -10.24 -19.59 -14.09
N HIS A 58 -10.34 -18.58 -13.22
CA HIS A 58 -10.62 -18.79 -11.80
C HIS A 58 -12.12 -19.13 -11.64
N GLU A 59 -12.38 -20.42 -11.51
CA GLU A 59 -13.64 -21.06 -11.08
C GLU A 59 -14.91 -20.80 -11.93
N ARG A 60 -15.27 -21.79 -12.76
CA ARG A 60 -16.54 -22.55 -12.67
C ARG A 60 -16.63 -23.61 -13.78
N ARG A 61 -17.05 -24.82 -13.38
CA ARG A 61 -17.59 -25.95 -14.17
C ARG A 61 -16.92 -26.24 -15.52
N SER A 62 -15.80 -26.96 -15.48
CA SER A 62 -15.37 -27.77 -16.64
C SER A 62 -15.39 -29.24 -16.24
N HIS A 63 -16.32 -30.02 -16.79
CA HIS A 63 -16.31 -31.48 -16.68
C HIS A 63 -15.27 -32.06 -17.66
N GLY A 64 -14.54 -33.10 -17.23
CA GLY A 64 -13.55 -33.84 -18.03
C GLY A 64 -12.13 -33.83 -17.43
N ARG A 65 -11.47 -35.00 -17.44
CA ARG A 65 -10.03 -35.12 -17.14
C ARG A 65 -9.25 -34.58 -18.34
N VAL A 66 -8.36 -33.61 -18.11
CA VAL A 66 -7.43 -33.08 -19.11
C VAL A 66 -6.05 -33.59 -18.78
N ASN A 67 -5.39 -34.23 -19.75
CA ASN A 67 -3.99 -34.66 -19.65
C ASN A 67 -3.11 -33.78 -20.54
N LEU A 68 -1.79 -33.88 -20.37
CA LEU A 68 -0.83 -33.04 -21.11
C LEU A 68 -0.90 -33.23 -22.63
N TYR A 69 -1.26 -34.42 -23.10
CA TYR A 69 -1.39 -34.70 -24.52
C TYR A 69 -2.61 -34.01 -25.15
N ASN A 70 -3.74 -34.00 -24.44
CA ASN A 70 -4.92 -33.26 -24.87
C ASN A 70 -4.59 -31.76 -25.00
N VAL A 71 -3.79 -31.21 -24.06
CA VAL A 71 -3.32 -29.82 -24.14
C VAL A 71 -2.44 -29.59 -25.36
N PHE A 72 -1.51 -30.51 -25.61
CA PHE A 72 -0.61 -30.46 -26.77
C PHE A 72 -1.37 -30.48 -28.10
N GLU A 73 -2.33 -31.40 -28.24
CA GLU A 73 -3.23 -31.49 -29.40
C GLU A 73 -4.07 -30.23 -29.57
N THR A 74 -4.67 -29.72 -28.50
CA THR A 74 -5.52 -28.51 -28.54
C THR A 74 -4.73 -27.29 -29.04
N ILE A 75 -3.46 -27.16 -28.63
CA ILE A 75 -2.57 -26.07 -29.07
C ILE A 75 -2.24 -26.20 -30.57
N ILE A 76 -1.94 -27.41 -31.07
CA ILE A 76 -1.65 -27.67 -32.49
C ILE A 76 -2.89 -27.41 -33.35
N MET A 77 -4.06 -27.83 -32.87
CA MET A 77 -5.34 -27.71 -33.56
C MET A 77 -5.97 -26.32 -33.48
N SER A 78 -5.32 -25.36 -32.81
CA SER A 78 -5.80 -23.98 -32.66
C SER A 78 -7.17 -23.89 -32.00
N GLN A 79 -7.45 -24.77 -31.03
CA GLN A 79 -8.73 -24.79 -30.32
C GLN A 79 -8.62 -24.02 -28.99
N PRO A 80 -9.70 -23.38 -28.53
CA PRO A 80 -9.73 -22.70 -27.25
C PRO A 80 -9.59 -23.71 -26.10
N LEU A 81 -8.64 -23.45 -25.19
CA LEU A 81 -8.32 -24.33 -24.08
C LEU A 81 -8.60 -23.66 -22.73
N ASP A 82 -9.65 -24.15 -22.05
CA ASP A 82 -10.03 -23.69 -20.71
C ASP A 82 -9.37 -24.54 -19.62
N MET A 83 -8.36 -23.96 -18.97
CA MET A 83 -7.61 -24.58 -17.88
C MET A 83 -7.85 -23.85 -16.56
N ASN A 84 -8.13 -24.63 -15.52
CA ASN A 84 -8.21 -24.17 -14.14
C ASN A 84 -7.06 -24.78 -13.32
N ARG A 85 -6.84 -24.24 -12.12
CA ARG A 85 -5.79 -24.69 -11.20
C ARG A 85 -5.80 -26.21 -10.96
N ARG A 86 -6.99 -26.81 -10.75
CA ARG A 86 -7.11 -28.26 -10.48
C ARG A 86 -6.66 -29.11 -11.67
N LYS A 87 -6.92 -28.67 -12.90
CA LYS A 87 -6.46 -29.35 -14.12
C LYS A 87 -4.95 -29.21 -14.32
N MET A 88 -4.39 -28.01 -14.07
CA MET A 88 -2.94 -27.79 -14.13
C MET A 88 -2.19 -28.61 -13.07
N GLU A 89 -2.73 -28.67 -11.86
CA GLU A 89 -2.20 -29.49 -10.77
C GLU A 89 -2.28 -30.99 -11.09
N SER A 90 -3.34 -31.43 -11.77
CA SER A 90 -3.43 -32.80 -12.29
C SER A 90 -2.33 -33.10 -13.32
N ILE A 91 -1.99 -32.16 -14.21
CA ILE A 91 -0.90 -32.33 -15.19
C ILE A 91 0.46 -32.38 -14.48
N LEU A 92 0.69 -31.53 -13.47
CA LEU A 92 1.91 -31.57 -12.67
C LEU A 92 2.10 -32.95 -12.02
N ASN A 93 1.07 -33.46 -11.34
CA ASN A 93 1.14 -34.74 -10.63
C ASN A 93 1.18 -35.95 -11.57
N ASN A 94 0.29 -36.02 -12.56
CA ASN A 94 0.06 -37.23 -13.34
C ASN A 94 0.91 -37.29 -14.62
N ASP A 95 1.11 -36.16 -15.31
CA ASP A 95 1.86 -36.12 -16.57
C ASP A 95 3.32 -35.72 -16.35
N LEU A 96 3.63 -34.80 -15.43
CA LEU A 96 5.02 -34.35 -15.19
C LEU A 96 5.70 -35.05 -14.02
N SER A 97 4.96 -35.87 -13.26
CA SER A 97 5.45 -36.60 -12.08
C SER A 97 6.04 -35.68 -10.99
N ILE A 98 5.48 -34.48 -10.85
CA ILE A 98 5.84 -33.49 -9.83
C ILE A 98 4.79 -33.55 -8.72
N SER A 99 5.16 -34.10 -7.55
CA SER A 99 4.25 -34.24 -6.41
C SER A 99 3.94 -32.88 -5.79
N THR A 100 2.68 -32.45 -5.84
CA THR A 100 2.22 -31.19 -5.23
C THR A 100 1.76 -31.34 -3.78
N VAL A 101 1.60 -32.57 -3.28
CA VAL A 101 1.03 -32.90 -1.96
C VAL A 101 1.83 -32.30 -0.80
N HIS A 102 3.14 -32.15 -0.96
CA HIS A 102 4.06 -31.68 0.09
C HIS A 102 4.56 -30.25 -0.14
N LEU A 103 4.03 -29.54 -1.14
CA LEU A 103 4.46 -28.19 -1.50
C LEU A 103 3.55 -27.13 -0.88
N ASP A 104 4.11 -25.96 -0.59
CA ASP A 104 3.32 -24.80 -0.16
C ASP A 104 2.27 -24.40 -1.21
N ARG A 105 1.10 -23.94 -0.75
CA ARG A 105 -0.03 -23.59 -1.60
C ARG A 105 0.31 -22.48 -2.61
N ARG A 106 1.21 -21.55 -2.27
CA ARG A 106 1.70 -20.49 -3.17
C ARG A 106 2.64 -21.06 -4.22
N LEU A 107 3.57 -21.91 -3.82
CA LEU A 107 4.49 -22.59 -4.74
C LEU A 107 3.73 -23.45 -5.77
N VAL A 108 2.68 -24.15 -5.35
CA VAL A 108 1.77 -24.88 -6.26
C VAL A 108 1.09 -23.94 -7.26
N SER A 109 0.71 -22.72 -6.85
CA SER A 109 0.14 -21.71 -7.76
C SER A 109 1.17 -21.25 -8.80
N VAL A 110 2.38 -20.92 -8.35
CA VAL A 110 3.50 -20.53 -9.22
C VAL A 110 3.82 -21.61 -10.24
N LEU A 111 3.83 -22.88 -9.83
CA LEU A 111 4.05 -24.00 -10.74
C LEU A 111 2.94 -24.15 -11.78
N CYS A 112 1.67 -23.94 -11.40
CA CYS A 112 0.54 -23.99 -12.34
C CYS A 112 0.61 -22.84 -13.37
N GLU A 113 1.02 -21.65 -12.95
CA GLU A 113 1.18 -20.48 -13.83
C GLU A 113 2.39 -20.63 -14.75
N ALA A 114 3.53 -21.07 -14.21
CA ALA A 114 4.73 -21.36 -14.98
C ALA A 114 4.47 -22.45 -16.03
N LEU A 115 3.72 -23.49 -15.66
CA LEU A 115 3.31 -24.55 -16.58
C LEU A 115 2.53 -23.98 -17.77
N ALA A 116 1.54 -23.11 -17.52
CA ALA A 116 0.76 -22.45 -18.58
C ALA A 116 1.65 -21.62 -19.51
N TYR A 117 2.58 -20.85 -18.94
CA TYR A 117 3.53 -20.03 -19.70
C TYR A 117 4.44 -20.89 -20.58
N TYR A 118 5.11 -21.89 -20.00
CA TYR A 118 6.07 -22.72 -20.72
C TYR A 118 5.40 -23.61 -21.77
N MET A 119 4.13 -23.99 -21.59
CA MET A 119 3.33 -24.61 -22.65
C MET A 119 3.22 -23.67 -23.87
N GLY A 120 2.96 -22.38 -23.63
CA GLY A 120 2.77 -21.40 -24.71
C GLY A 120 4.05 -20.99 -25.43
N VAL A 121 5.19 -20.94 -24.73
CA VAL A 121 6.47 -20.47 -25.30
C VAL A 121 7.44 -21.60 -25.68
N TRP A 122 6.97 -22.84 -25.77
CA TRP A 122 7.87 -23.95 -26.10
C TRP A 122 8.48 -23.79 -27.50
N PRO A 123 9.83 -23.75 -27.64
CA PRO A 123 10.48 -23.54 -28.94
C PRO A 123 10.20 -24.64 -29.98
N GLY A 124 9.76 -25.82 -29.52
CA GLY A 124 9.44 -26.95 -30.38
C GLY A 124 8.23 -26.71 -31.28
N TRP A 125 7.35 -25.76 -30.96
CA TRP A 125 6.19 -25.42 -31.80
C TRP A 125 6.58 -25.04 -33.22
N MET A 126 7.74 -24.40 -33.40
CA MET A 126 8.24 -23.95 -34.70
C MET A 126 8.77 -25.10 -35.59
N ARG A 127 8.97 -26.29 -35.02
CA ARG A 127 9.60 -27.45 -35.68
C ARG A 127 8.62 -28.59 -35.97
N LEU A 128 7.36 -28.44 -35.54
CA LEU A 128 6.32 -29.43 -35.80
C LEU A 128 5.87 -29.36 -37.26
N THR A 129 5.68 -30.53 -37.86
CA THR A 129 4.97 -30.67 -39.13
C THR A 129 3.46 -30.48 -38.90
N THR A 130 2.70 -30.25 -39.96
CA THR A 130 1.23 -30.05 -39.88
C THR A 130 0.44 -31.29 -39.42
N ASP A 131 1.08 -32.45 -39.33
CA ASP A 131 0.44 -33.68 -38.91
C ASP A 131 0.50 -33.81 -37.38
N LEU A 132 -0.64 -34.15 -36.76
CA LEU A 132 -0.72 -34.31 -35.31
C LEU A 132 0.21 -35.44 -34.84
N PRO A 133 1.26 -35.15 -34.05
CA PRO A 133 2.15 -36.18 -33.54
C PRO A 133 1.42 -37.06 -32.52
N SER A 134 1.61 -38.38 -32.58
CA SER A 134 1.04 -39.30 -31.60
C SER A 134 1.56 -39.05 -30.18
N SER A 135 0.87 -39.55 -29.15
CA SER A 135 1.30 -39.43 -27.74
C SER A 135 2.61 -40.15 -27.43
N SER A 136 3.08 -41.01 -28.33
CA SER A 136 4.39 -41.67 -28.25
C SER A 136 5.48 -40.96 -29.08
N SER A 137 5.13 -39.86 -29.76
CA SER A 137 6.05 -39.15 -30.65
C SER A 137 7.26 -38.56 -29.92
N PRO A 138 8.41 -38.46 -30.60
CA PRO A 138 9.59 -37.77 -30.07
C PRO A 138 9.29 -36.32 -29.68
N ASP A 139 8.42 -35.65 -30.42
CA ASP A 139 8.10 -34.24 -30.19
C ASP A 139 7.26 -34.03 -28.93
N PHE A 140 6.25 -34.86 -28.70
CA PHE A 140 5.50 -34.82 -27.44
C PHE A 140 6.37 -35.17 -26.23
N LYS A 141 7.29 -36.14 -26.38
CA LYS A 141 8.27 -36.47 -25.32
C LYS A 141 9.19 -35.28 -25.01
N ARG A 142 9.66 -34.56 -26.03
CA ARG A 142 10.47 -33.34 -25.85
C ARG A 142 9.70 -32.20 -25.20
N PHE A 143 8.42 -32.04 -25.55
CA PHE A 143 7.53 -31.07 -24.90
C PHE A 143 7.37 -31.37 -23.41
N ARG A 144 7.03 -32.62 -23.08
CA ARG A 144 6.90 -33.10 -21.69
C ARG A 144 8.20 -32.89 -20.92
N GLN A 145 9.34 -33.30 -21.49
CA GLN A 145 10.65 -33.16 -20.85
C GLN A 145 11.03 -31.69 -20.62
N TYR A 146 10.73 -30.80 -21.58
CA TYR A 146 10.93 -29.37 -21.42
C TYR A 146 10.15 -28.80 -20.22
N LEU A 147 8.87 -29.13 -20.10
CA LEU A 147 8.02 -28.67 -18.99
C LEU A 147 8.50 -29.24 -17.65
N THR A 148 8.83 -30.54 -17.58
CA THR A 148 9.40 -31.17 -16.38
C THR A 148 10.68 -30.47 -15.93
N LEU A 149 11.60 -30.17 -16.85
CA LEU A 149 12.85 -29.49 -16.54
C LEU A 149 12.61 -28.07 -16.01
N LYS A 150 11.70 -27.31 -16.61
CA LYS A 150 11.38 -25.94 -16.19
C LYS A 150 10.70 -25.90 -14.82
N CYS A 151 9.75 -26.79 -14.57
CA CYS A 151 9.09 -26.88 -13.26
C CYS A 151 10.04 -27.37 -12.16
N ASN A 152 10.89 -28.36 -12.43
CA ASN A 152 11.90 -28.82 -11.46
C ASN A 152 12.98 -27.78 -11.18
N PHE A 153 13.33 -26.94 -12.17
CA PHE A 153 14.21 -25.81 -11.94
C PHE A 153 13.62 -24.82 -10.94
N ILE A 154 12.31 -24.51 -11.04
CA ILE A 154 11.63 -23.63 -10.08
C ILE A 154 11.67 -24.24 -8.67
N LEU A 155 11.38 -25.54 -8.55
CA LEU A 155 11.43 -26.24 -7.26
C LEU A 155 12.83 -26.23 -6.63
N LYS A 156 13.87 -26.49 -7.43
CA LYS A 156 15.26 -26.57 -6.94
C LYS A 156 15.77 -25.22 -6.42
N ASN A 157 15.31 -24.12 -7.00
CA ASN A 157 15.74 -22.77 -6.62
C ASN A 157 14.73 -22.07 -5.70
N ALA A 158 13.65 -22.76 -5.26
CA ALA A 158 12.60 -22.15 -4.46
C ALA A 158 13.13 -21.52 -3.16
N ALA A 159 14.10 -22.17 -2.51
CA ALA A 159 14.75 -21.67 -1.30
C ALA A 159 15.57 -20.38 -1.53
N ASP A 160 16.17 -20.21 -2.72
CA ASP A 160 16.92 -18.99 -3.08
C ASP A 160 15.98 -17.80 -3.36
N TYR A 161 14.70 -18.08 -3.66
CA TYR A 161 13.64 -17.07 -3.79
C TYR A 161 12.87 -16.84 -2.47
N GLU A 162 13.10 -17.68 -1.46
CA GLU A 162 12.61 -17.55 -0.07
C GLU A 162 13.64 -16.86 0.83
N ASP A 163 14.35 -15.85 0.31
CA ASP A 163 15.31 -15.11 1.12
C ASP A 163 14.59 -14.55 2.37
N GLY A 164 14.99 -15.06 3.54
CA GLY A 164 14.33 -14.95 4.84
C GLY A 164 14.34 -13.55 5.46
N LYS A 165 14.43 -12.51 4.64
CA LYS A 165 13.93 -11.21 5.00
C LYS A 165 12.44 -11.25 4.70
N THR A 166 11.62 -11.22 5.73
CA THR A 166 10.34 -10.51 5.66
C THR A 166 10.64 -9.08 5.21
N VAL A 167 10.86 -8.89 3.91
CA VAL A 167 10.59 -7.64 3.24
C VAL A 167 9.12 -7.47 3.55
N HIS A 168 8.81 -6.53 4.44
CA HIS A 168 7.45 -6.05 4.59
C HIS A 168 7.06 -5.53 3.21
N ASP A 169 6.42 -6.40 2.44
CA ASP A 169 6.02 -6.19 1.06
C ASP A 169 4.92 -5.13 1.10
N LYS A 170 5.34 -3.87 1.07
CA LYS A 170 4.46 -2.71 0.86
C LYS A 170 4.75 -2.17 -0.52
N GLY A 171 4.70 -3.07 -1.51
CA GLY A 171 4.76 -2.66 -2.89
C GLY A 171 3.67 -1.63 -3.19
N THR A 172 3.90 -0.72 -4.14
CA THR A 172 2.84 0.09 -4.72
C THR A 172 1.88 -0.83 -5.47
N GLN A 173 0.92 -1.39 -4.76
CA GLN A 173 -0.07 -2.26 -5.36
C GLN A 173 -1.01 -1.39 -6.21
N THR A 174 -0.99 -1.66 -7.51
CA THR A 174 -2.17 -1.47 -8.38
C THR A 174 -3.27 -2.50 -8.07
N ASP A 175 -3.21 -3.18 -6.91
CA ASP A 175 -4.18 -4.21 -6.53
C ASP A 175 -5.47 -3.59 -6.06
N ASN A 176 -6.45 -3.67 -6.94
CA ASN A 176 -7.83 -3.64 -6.55
C ASN A 176 -8.19 -5.03 -5.99
N LEU A 177 -8.06 -5.21 -4.68
CA LEU A 177 -8.41 -6.47 -4.00
C LEU A 177 -9.92 -6.79 -4.05
N THR A 178 -10.77 -5.83 -4.46
CA THR A 178 -12.24 -5.93 -4.31
C THR A 178 -13.05 -5.55 -5.55
N GLY A 179 -12.43 -5.23 -6.70
CA GLY A 179 -13.19 -4.78 -7.87
C GLY A 179 -12.53 -5.12 -9.21
N LYS A 180 -13.36 -5.23 -10.26
CA LYS A 180 -12.87 -5.29 -11.66
C LYS A 180 -11.90 -4.11 -11.87
N LYS A 181 -10.68 -4.39 -12.33
CA LYS A 181 -9.74 -3.36 -12.80
C LYS A 181 -10.27 -2.84 -14.14
N GLU A 182 -11.15 -1.85 -14.10
CA GLU A 182 -11.70 -1.21 -15.31
C GLU A 182 -10.63 -0.43 -16.08
N MET A 183 -9.51 -0.07 -15.44
CA MET A 183 -8.53 0.90 -15.96
C MET A 183 -7.15 0.39 -16.36
N ALA A 184 -6.68 -0.75 -15.85
CA ALA A 184 -5.32 -1.25 -16.14
C ALA A 184 -5.35 -2.77 -16.31
N PRO A 185 -4.94 -3.31 -17.48
CA PRO A 185 -4.96 -4.75 -17.74
C PRO A 185 -3.80 -5.52 -17.08
N TYR A 186 -3.01 -4.87 -16.22
CA TYR A 186 -1.79 -5.40 -15.62
C TYR A 186 -1.65 -5.02 -14.14
N ASP A 187 -0.90 -5.86 -13.42
CA ASP A 187 -0.59 -5.70 -11.99
C ASP A 187 0.90 -5.43 -11.86
N LEU A 188 1.23 -4.20 -11.47
CA LEU A 188 2.59 -3.79 -11.17
C LEU A 188 2.75 -3.72 -9.66
N VAL A 189 3.76 -4.43 -9.14
CA VAL A 189 4.17 -4.39 -7.73
C VAL A 189 5.62 -3.96 -7.69
N ILE A 190 5.85 -2.71 -7.26
CA ILE A 190 7.21 -2.18 -7.04
C ILE A 190 7.42 -2.06 -5.54
N GLY A 191 8.34 -2.89 -5.02
CA GLY A 191 8.82 -2.81 -3.65
C GLY A 191 10.09 -1.97 -3.56
N GLY A 192 10.34 -1.40 -2.39
CA GLY A 192 11.54 -0.63 -2.09
C GLY A 192 11.38 0.20 -0.82
N PRO A 193 12.44 0.87 -0.38
CA PRO A 193 12.33 1.88 0.67
C PRO A 193 11.29 2.95 0.31
N PRO A 194 10.63 3.57 1.30
CA PRO A 194 9.66 4.65 1.09
C PRO A 194 10.19 5.78 0.19
N SER A 195 11.43 6.22 0.41
CA SER A 195 12.07 7.27 -0.40
C SER A 195 12.22 6.88 -1.87
N VAL A 196 12.39 5.59 -2.18
CA VAL A 196 12.46 5.09 -3.56
C VAL A 196 11.06 5.10 -4.16
N ILE A 197 10.09 4.48 -3.48
CA ILE A 197 8.69 4.36 -3.93
C ILE A 197 8.08 5.73 -4.22
N ASN A 198 8.29 6.69 -3.33
CA ASN A 198 7.73 8.04 -3.44
C ASN A 198 8.36 8.85 -4.58
N ASN A 199 9.54 8.46 -5.07
CA ASN A 199 10.24 9.17 -6.14
C ASN A 199 10.23 8.42 -7.48
N LEU A 200 9.52 7.30 -7.61
CA LEU A 200 9.45 6.56 -8.87
C LEU A 200 8.81 7.38 -10.00
N VAL A 201 9.37 7.26 -11.21
CA VAL A 201 8.88 7.89 -12.42
C VAL A 201 8.90 6.89 -13.55
N PHE A 202 7.89 6.96 -14.41
CA PHE A 202 7.78 6.09 -15.56
C PHE A 202 8.01 6.90 -16.83
N THR A 203 8.75 6.31 -17.76
CA THR A 203 9.03 6.90 -19.07
C THR A 203 9.04 5.81 -20.13
N LYS A 204 8.94 6.21 -21.39
CA LYS A 204 9.09 5.32 -22.53
C LYS A 204 10.48 5.50 -23.12
N HIS A 205 11.16 4.41 -23.44
CA HIS A 205 12.41 4.47 -24.17
C HIS A 205 12.50 3.28 -25.12
N ALA A 206 12.70 3.54 -26.41
CA ALA A 206 12.82 2.51 -27.45
C ALA A 206 11.64 1.50 -27.51
N GLY A 207 10.44 1.91 -27.08
CA GLY A 207 9.25 1.06 -27.06
C GLY A 207 8.99 0.38 -25.71
N ASP A 208 9.93 0.43 -24.76
CA ASP A 208 9.80 -0.15 -23.43
C ASP A 208 9.37 0.89 -22.38
N ILE A 209 8.71 0.42 -21.32
CA ILE A 209 8.46 1.21 -20.11
C ILE A 209 9.68 1.10 -19.20
N VAL A 210 10.32 2.24 -18.95
CA VAL A 210 11.49 2.35 -18.07
C VAL A 210 11.09 3.04 -16.78
N ILE A 211 11.51 2.46 -15.66
CA ILE A 211 11.34 3.01 -14.32
C ILE A 211 12.61 3.81 -13.98
N LYS A 212 12.43 5.06 -13.56
CA LYS A 212 13.47 5.97 -13.07
C LYS A 212 13.08 6.50 -11.70
N GLN A 213 13.98 7.24 -11.06
CA GLN A 213 13.72 7.91 -9.79
C GLN A 213 13.98 9.42 -9.95
N HIS A 214 13.07 10.26 -9.46
CA HIS A 214 13.37 11.68 -9.24
C HIS A 214 14.42 11.82 -8.13
N PRO A 215 15.24 12.89 -8.15
CA PRO A 215 16.10 13.21 -7.03
C PRO A 215 15.31 13.29 -5.73
N GLU A 216 15.88 12.74 -4.66
CA GLU A 216 15.26 12.84 -3.33
C GLU A 216 15.20 14.31 -2.91
N LYS A 217 14.04 14.72 -2.35
CA LYS A 217 13.90 16.04 -1.74
C LYS A 217 14.46 15.96 -0.32
N PRO A 218 15.36 16.88 0.09
CA PRO A 218 15.89 16.89 1.45
C PRO A 218 14.77 17.09 2.46
N TRP A 219 14.87 16.43 3.61
CA TRP A 219 13.91 16.57 4.71
C TRP A 219 13.87 18.02 5.19
N GLN A 220 12.68 18.57 5.33
CA GLN A 220 12.46 19.84 6.00
C GLN A 220 12.06 19.57 7.45
N GLY A 221 12.67 20.27 8.41
CA GLY A 221 12.34 20.12 9.82
C GLY A 221 10.87 20.47 10.07
N LEU A 222 10.06 19.47 10.45
CA LEU A 222 8.63 19.63 10.70
C LEU A 222 8.40 19.95 12.18
N GLN A 223 7.55 20.94 12.45
CA GLN A 223 6.99 21.15 13.78
C GLN A 223 6.06 19.99 14.17
N LEU A 224 5.84 19.77 15.46
CA LEU A 224 5.03 18.65 15.94
C LEU A 224 3.62 18.58 15.31
N PRO A 225 2.83 19.67 15.17
CA PRO A 225 1.53 19.61 14.50
C PRO A 225 1.63 19.16 13.03
N GLN A 226 2.68 19.60 12.31
CA GLN A 226 2.93 19.17 10.93
C GLN A 226 3.30 17.69 10.89
N PHE A 227 4.15 17.25 11.81
CA PHE A 227 4.57 15.86 11.92
C PHE A 227 3.38 14.94 12.23
N LEU A 228 2.51 15.35 13.16
CA LEU A 228 1.28 14.64 13.47
C LEU A 228 0.36 14.50 12.27
N ASN A 229 0.42 15.40 11.27
CA ASN A 229 -0.36 15.35 10.04
C ASN A 229 0.43 14.77 8.84
N TRP A 230 1.65 14.29 9.08
CA TRP A 230 2.49 13.69 8.05
C TRP A 230 1.98 12.30 7.67
N PRO A 231 2.06 11.90 6.38
CA PRO A 231 1.65 10.56 5.96
C PRO A 231 2.32 9.46 6.80
N TYR A 232 1.55 8.42 7.13
CA TYR A 232 2.02 7.23 7.85
C TYR A 232 2.44 7.47 9.31
N VAL A 233 2.31 8.68 9.84
CA VAL A 233 2.51 8.93 11.28
C VAL A 233 1.27 8.49 12.05
N SER A 234 1.47 7.72 13.10
CA SER A 234 0.48 7.42 14.12
C SER A 234 0.99 7.85 15.47
N VAL A 235 0.09 8.34 16.32
CA VAL A 235 0.37 8.66 17.71
C VAL A 235 -0.66 7.98 18.60
N THR A 236 -0.19 7.34 19.66
CA THR A 236 -1.02 6.77 20.72
C THR A 236 -0.72 7.50 22.02
N VAL A 237 -1.77 7.96 22.69
CA VAL A 237 -1.68 8.55 24.02
C VAL A 237 -2.36 7.62 25.00
N LYS A 238 -1.69 7.31 26.12
CA LYS A 238 -2.22 6.49 27.20
C LYS A 238 -1.99 7.19 28.54
N MET A 239 -3.07 7.70 29.11
CA MET A 239 -3.14 8.38 30.40
C MET A 239 -4.13 7.65 31.31
N PRO A 240 -4.16 7.92 32.63
CA PRO A 240 -5.02 7.19 33.56
C PRO A 240 -6.50 7.19 33.16
N ASP A 241 -7.06 8.36 32.82
CA ASP A 241 -8.49 8.45 32.48
C ASP A 241 -8.77 8.41 30.98
N ILE A 242 -7.75 8.52 30.12
CA ILE A 242 -7.96 8.55 28.65
C ILE A 242 -6.90 7.76 27.90
N SER A 243 -7.34 7.02 26.89
CA SER A 243 -6.44 6.44 25.89
C SER A 243 -7.02 6.60 24.50
N LEU A 244 -6.21 7.13 23.60
CA LEU A 244 -6.58 7.44 22.24
C LEU A 244 -5.46 7.11 21.26
N THR A 245 -5.83 6.91 20.00
CA THR A 245 -4.90 6.77 18.88
C THR A 245 -5.37 7.66 17.75
N ARG A 246 -4.41 8.32 17.09
CA ARG A 246 -4.62 9.10 15.86
C ARG A 246 -3.60 8.63 14.82
N ALA A 247 -4.06 8.12 13.69
CA ALA A 247 -3.22 7.56 12.64
C ALA A 247 -3.51 8.18 11.27
N ASN A 248 -2.48 8.66 10.58
CA ASN A 248 -2.61 9.13 9.19
C ASN A 248 -2.56 7.94 8.24
N ASN A 249 -3.75 7.45 7.87
CA ASN A 249 -3.95 6.32 6.97
C ASN A 249 -4.44 6.79 5.60
N HIS A 250 -3.62 7.64 4.95
CA HIS A 250 -3.97 8.19 3.64
C HIS A 250 -4.25 7.07 2.64
N LYS A 251 -5.37 7.17 1.93
CA LYS A 251 -5.67 6.26 0.83
C LYS A 251 -4.91 6.72 -0.40
N VAL A 252 -3.93 5.92 -0.82
CA VAL A 252 -3.11 6.21 -2.00
C VAL A 252 -3.41 5.19 -3.08
N ASN A 253 -4.10 5.63 -4.14
CA ASN A 253 -4.38 4.81 -5.31
C ASN A 253 -3.35 5.12 -6.38
N ARG A 254 -2.56 4.13 -6.76
CA ARG A 254 -1.46 4.27 -7.73
C ARG A 254 -1.79 3.47 -8.98
N TYR A 255 -1.59 4.04 -10.15
CA TYR A 255 -1.72 3.32 -11.40
C TYR A 255 -0.90 3.95 -12.52
N VAL A 256 -0.55 3.11 -13.49
CA VAL A 256 0.06 3.54 -14.74
C VAL A 256 -1.05 3.65 -15.78
N ALA A 257 -1.17 4.80 -16.41
CA ALA A 257 -2.07 5.04 -17.53
C ALA A 257 -1.26 5.03 -18.84
N LEU A 258 -1.78 4.31 -19.82
CA LEU A 258 -1.28 4.36 -21.19
C LEU A 258 -2.03 5.45 -21.96
N HIS A 259 -1.55 5.78 -23.15
CA HIS A 259 -2.13 6.85 -23.93
C HIS A 259 -3.61 6.60 -24.26
N GLY A 260 -4.45 7.60 -23.99
CA GLY A 260 -5.90 7.55 -24.23
C GLY A 260 -6.73 7.06 -23.03
N ASP A 261 -6.10 6.58 -21.96
CA ASP A 261 -6.81 6.14 -20.76
C ASP A 261 -7.42 7.32 -20.01
N LYS A 262 -8.71 7.22 -19.67
CA LYS A 262 -9.36 8.17 -18.77
C LYS A 262 -8.92 7.90 -17.35
N VAL A 263 -8.45 8.95 -16.67
CA VAL A 263 -8.12 8.95 -15.24
C VAL A 263 -9.43 8.76 -14.48
N VAL A 264 -9.68 7.58 -13.90
CA VAL A 264 -10.84 7.37 -13.01
C VAL A 264 -10.40 7.63 -11.57
N PHE A 265 -11.25 8.37 -10.88
CA PHE A 265 -11.07 8.74 -9.49
C PHE A 265 -11.95 7.84 -8.63
N PRO A 266 -11.41 7.28 -7.54
CA PRO A 266 -12.24 6.52 -6.59
C PRO A 266 -13.32 7.43 -6.02
N GLU A 267 -14.48 6.86 -5.69
CA GLU A 267 -15.47 7.57 -4.90
C GLU A 267 -14.88 7.88 -3.52
N ILE A 268 -15.01 9.13 -3.07
CA ILE A 268 -14.42 9.59 -1.82
C ILE A 268 -15.55 9.93 -0.86
N HIS A 269 -15.68 9.14 0.20
CA HIS A 269 -16.57 9.44 1.30
C HIS A 269 -15.86 10.35 2.31
N TYR A 270 -16.62 11.25 2.92
CA TYR A 270 -16.09 12.10 3.99
C TYR A 270 -15.81 11.30 5.25
N ILE A 271 -16.80 10.56 5.75
CA ILE A 271 -16.64 9.52 6.75
C ILE A 271 -16.53 8.20 6.00
N ASP A 272 -15.41 7.52 6.15
CA ASP A 272 -15.17 6.23 5.52
C ASP A 272 -15.80 5.09 6.32
N TYR A 273 -15.60 5.11 7.64
CA TYR A 273 -16.16 4.13 8.54
C TYR A 273 -16.32 4.67 9.95
N ILE A 274 -17.24 4.04 10.69
CA ILE A 274 -17.37 4.14 12.15
C ILE A 274 -17.46 2.70 12.66
N MET A 275 -16.52 2.29 13.50
CA MET A 275 -16.41 0.91 13.97
C MET A 275 -16.31 0.86 15.49
N LYS A 276 -16.91 -0.17 16.10
CA LYS A 276 -16.63 -0.54 17.48
C LYS A 276 -15.34 -1.34 17.53
N THR A 277 -14.41 -0.93 18.39
CA THR A 277 -13.17 -1.67 18.64
C THR A 277 -13.39 -2.80 19.64
N LYS A 278 -14.43 -2.71 20.47
CA LYS A 278 -14.84 -3.75 21.40
C LYS A 278 -16.26 -4.23 21.08
N PRO A 279 -16.43 -5.47 20.56
CA PRO A 279 -17.75 -6.03 20.32
C PRO A 279 -18.57 -6.12 21.61
N GLY A 280 -19.88 -5.83 21.52
CA GLY A 280 -20.82 -5.96 22.63
C GLY A 280 -20.86 -4.78 23.62
N THR A 281 -20.03 -3.75 23.47
CA THR A 281 -20.18 -2.50 24.24
C THR A 281 -21.14 -1.54 23.57
N GLU A 282 -21.87 -0.75 24.35
CA GLU A 282 -22.65 0.36 23.82
C GLU A 282 -21.74 1.54 23.44
N PHE A 283 -22.26 2.43 22.58
CA PHE A 283 -21.58 3.69 22.33
C PHE A 283 -21.92 4.65 23.47
N GLU A 284 -20.90 5.09 24.21
CA GLU A 284 -20.99 6.19 25.17
C GLU A 284 -20.34 7.43 24.52
N PRO A 285 -21.12 8.32 23.88
CA PRO A 285 -20.57 9.48 23.19
C PRO A 285 -20.27 10.62 24.17
N TYR A 286 -19.11 11.23 24.02
CA TYR A 286 -18.70 12.45 24.70
C TYR A 286 -18.63 13.60 23.70
N SER A 287 -19.10 14.78 24.09
CA SER A 287 -19.09 15.96 23.22
C SER A 287 -17.69 16.58 23.14
N TYR A 288 -17.43 17.30 22.04
CA TYR A 288 -16.25 18.14 21.88
C TYR A 288 -16.00 19.03 23.10
N THR A 289 -17.04 19.69 23.61
CA THR A 289 -16.94 20.60 24.76
C THR A 289 -16.50 19.87 26.02
N PHE A 290 -16.97 18.64 26.23
CA PHE A 290 -16.57 17.82 27.38
C PHE A 290 -15.07 17.46 27.31
N PHE A 291 -14.57 17.06 26.13
CA PHE A 291 -13.14 16.84 25.92
C PHE A 291 -12.33 18.13 26.07
N PHE A 292 -12.82 19.25 25.55
CA PHE A 292 -12.13 20.54 25.63
C PHE A 292 -11.86 20.93 27.09
N TYR A 293 -12.88 20.88 27.95
CA TYR A 293 -12.70 21.19 29.37
C TYR A 293 -11.82 20.17 30.07
N TYR A 294 -11.94 18.87 29.75
CA TYR A 294 -11.07 17.85 30.32
C TYR A 294 -9.60 18.10 29.99
N PHE A 295 -9.26 18.34 28.72
CA PHE A 295 -7.89 18.59 28.29
C PHE A 295 -7.34 19.92 28.82
N LEU A 296 -8.19 20.95 28.93
CA LEU A 296 -7.81 22.21 29.55
C LEU A 296 -7.41 22.00 31.01
N GLN A 297 -8.26 21.33 31.80
CA GLN A 297 -7.95 21.05 33.20
C GLN A 297 -6.73 20.13 33.31
N LEU A 298 -6.65 19.06 32.50
CA LEU A 298 -5.52 18.13 32.51
C LEU A 298 -4.19 18.87 32.27
N ASN A 299 -4.13 19.79 31.31
CA ASN A 299 -2.93 20.59 31.05
C ASN A 299 -2.53 21.44 32.27
N ILE A 300 -3.49 22.08 32.95
CA ILE A 300 -3.23 22.83 34.19
C ILE A 300 -2.66 21.92 35.28
N VAL A 301 -3.24 20.71 35.44
CA VAL A 301 -2.77 19.73 36.41
C VAL A 301 -1.35 19.27 36.07
N LEU A 302 -1.07 18.89 34.82
CA LEU A 302 0.24 18.42 34.36
C LEU A 302 1.34 19.45 34.62
N GLN A 303 1.06 20.74 34.49
CA GLN A 303 2.02 21.81 34.78
C GLN A 303 2.44 21.86 36.26
N LYS A 304 1.57 21.41 37.17
CA LYS A 304 1.83 21.41 38.61
C LYS A 304 2.47 20.11 39.11
N ILE A 305 2.44 19.03 38.34
CA ILE A 305 3.07 17.76 38.74
C ILE A 305 4.61 17.91 38.71
N PRO A 306 5.32 17.69 39.82
CA PRO A 306 6.78 17.73 39.86
C PRO A 306 7.39 16.71 38.89
N LYS A 307 8.59 17.00 38.35
CA LYS A 307 9.40 16.09 37.52
C LYS A 307 8.80 15.69 36.17
N VAL A 308 7.62 16.17 35.78
CA VAL A 308 7.14 16.04 34.40
C VAL A 308 7.95 16.98 33.51
N ASN A 309 8.51 16.47 32.40
CA ASN A 309 9.27 17.27 31.45
C ASN A 309 8.34 18.27 30.73
N GLU A 310 8.78 19.53 30.62
CA GLU A 310 8.09 20.57 29.87
C GLU A 310 7.83 20.19 28.41
N GLU A 311 8.82 19.61 27.73
CA GLU A 311 8.68 19.16 26.35
C GLU A 311 7.55 18.13 26.23
N ARG A 312 7.49 17.16 27.16
CA ARG A 312 6.42 16.16 27.17
C ARG A 312 5.04 16.77 27.41
N ARG A 313 4.93 17.78 28.27
CA ARG A 313 3.66 18.51 28.48
C ARG A 313 3.22 19.22 27.21
N ASN A 314 4.16 19.90 26.54
CA ASN A 314 3.89 20.61 25.30
C ASN A 314 3.48 19.63 24.19
N GLU A 315 4.14 18.47 24.09
CA GLU A 315 3.75 17.41 23.16
C GLU A 315 2.31 16.94 23.40
N LEU A 316 1.96 16.59 24.64
CA LEU A 316 0.60 16.16 25.00
C LEU A 316 -0.44 17.23 24.67
N ALA A 317 -0.16 18.49 24.99
CA ALA A 317 -1.06 19.60 24.70
C ALA A 317 -1.33 19.73 23.19
N VAL A 318 -0.30 19.60 22.36
CA VAL A 318 -0.43 19.62 20.89
C VAL A 318 -1.20 18.41 20.38
N ILE A 319 -0.93 17.21 20.88
CA ILE A 319 -1.65 15.98 20.47
C ILE A 319 -3.14 16.10 20.82
N PHE A 320 -3.47 16.57 22.02
CA PHE A 320 -4.86 16.78 22.43
C PHE A 320 -5.54 17.88 21.61
N ALA A 321 -4.83 18.95 21.26
CA ALA A 321 -5.36 19.97 20.36
C ALA A 321 -5.69 19.42 18.97
N GLU A 322 -4.80 18.61 18.39
CA GLU A 322 -5.07 17.95 17.09
C GLU A 322 -6.22 16.95 17.17
N TYR A 323 -6.34 16.21 18.28
CA TYR A 323 -7.47 15.30 18.53
C TYR A 323 -8.80 16.05 18.64
N LEU A 324 -8.84 17.19 19.35
CA LEU A 324 -10.01 18.07 19.39
C LEU A 324 -10.38 18.59 17.99
N ASN A 325 -9.37 19.01 17.22
CA ASN A 325 -9.57 19.43 15.83
C ASN A 325 -10.17 18.30 14.99
N ASP A 326 -9.74 17.06 15.20
CA ASP A 326 -10.33 15.90 14.52
C ASP A 326 -11.80 15.71 14.90
N ILE A 327 -12.17 15.79 16.19
CA ILE A 327 -13.57 15.66 16.66
C ILE A 327 -14.47 16.73 16.02
N LYS A 328 -13.98 17.98 15.99
CA LYS A 328 -14.69 19.09 15.38
C LYS A 328 -14.85 18.90 13.88
N GLU A 329 -13.79 18.43 13.23
CA GLU A 329 -13.78 18.21 11.79
C GLU A 329 -14.74 17.07 11.42
N MET A 330 -14.55 15.87 11.98
CA MET A 330 -15.38 14.69 11.70
C MET A 330 -16.88 14.98 11.92
N SER A 331 -17.22 15.83 12.90
CA SER A 331 -18.58 16.33 13.15
C SER A 331 -19.64 15.21 13.26
N VAL A 332 -19.23 14.03 13.73
CA VAL A 332 -20.12 12.88 13.97
C VAL A 332 -21.07 13.22 15.12
N TYR A 333 -22.39 13.18 14.86
CA TYR A 333 -23.45 13.55 15.82
C TYR A 333 -23.15 14.84 16.61
N ASN A 334 -22.93 15.96 15.91
CA ASN A 334 -22.56 17.25 16.51
C ASN A 334 -21.19 17.25 17.22
N SER A 335 -20.15 16.72 16.57
CA SER A 335 -18.77 16.70 17.08
C SER A 335 -18.64 15.90 18.39
N THR A 336 -19.02 14.64 18.32
CA THR A 336 -18.90 13.69 19.43
C THR A 336 -17.90 12.59 19.09
N MET A 337 -17.33 11.98 20.13
CA MET A 337 -16.50 10.77 20.01
C MET A 337 -16.89 9.81 21.12
N SER A 338 -16.95 8.51 20.80
CA SER A 338 -17.39 7.49 21.74
C SER A 338 -16.26 6.56 22.17
N THR A 339 -16.29 6.07 23.40
CA THR A 339 -15.35 5.05 23.87
C THR A 339 -15.49 3.76 23.07
N HIS A 340 -14.40 2.98 23.02
CA HIS A 340 -14.32 1.75 22.25
C HIS A 340 -14.73 1.91 20.78
N SER A 341 -14.41 3.05 20.17
CA SER A 341 -14.72 3.35 18.78
C SER A 341 -13.51 3.81 17.99
N SER A 342 -13.55 3.55 16.68
CA SER A 342 -12.60 4.06 15.69
C SER A 342 -13.37 4.66 14.51
N ILE A 343 -12.95 5.84 14.07
CA ILE A 343 -13.56 6.61 12.99
C ILE A 343 -12.49 6.97 11.98
N GLY A 344 -12.65 6.53 10.73
CA GLY A 344 -11.81 6.94 9.61
C GLY A 344 -12.50 8.02 8.80
N PHE A 345 -11.84 9.16 8.56
CA PHE A 345 -12.42 10.26 7.79
C PHE A 345 -11.38 10.98 6.91
N ASN A 346 -11.86 11.61 5.85
CA ASN A 346 -11.05 12.41 4.92
C ASN A 346 -10.72 13.78 5.54
N ILE A 347 -9.49 13.93 6.01
CA ILE A 347 -8.99 15.16 6.61
C ILE A 347 -8.74 16.25 5.55
N GLY A 348 -9.15 17.47 5.85
CA GLY A 348 -9.05 18.63 4.97
C GLY A 348 -10.05 18.63 3.80
N ARG A 349 -10.86 17.57 3.65
CA ARG A 349 -11.90 17.41 2.61
C ARG A 349 -11.38 17.65 1.19
N CYS A 350 -10.10 17.37 0.97
CA CYS A 350 -9.41 17.58 -0.29
C CYS A 350 -8.90 16.26 -0.82
N HIS A 351 -8.51 16.25 -2.08
CA HIS A 351 -7.74 15.16 -2.65
C HIS A 351 -6.76 15.69 -3.67
N TYR A 352 -5.67 14.96 -3.77
CA TYR A 352 -4.46 15.40 -4.41
C TYR A 352 -3.99 14.37 -5.41
N ILE A 353 -3.31 14.85 -6.45
CA ILE A 353 -2.84 14.02 -7.55
C ILE A 353 -1.35 14.30 -7.75
N ARG A 354 -0.58 13.24 -7.94
CA ARG A 354 0.75 13.33 -8.53
C ARG A 354 0.73 12.67 -9.90
N SER A 355 1.14 13.41 -10.92
CA SER A 355 1.44 12.86 -12.24
C SER A 355 2.95 12.83 -12.40
N LYS A 356 3.54 11.64 -12.30
CA LYS A 356 4.98 11.46 -12.42
C LYS A 356 5.29 11.05 -13.85
N LYS A 357 5.61 12.06 -14.67
CA LYS A 357 6.04 11.89 -16.07
C LYS A 357 7.42 12.51 -16.26
N MET A 358 8.27 11.85 -17.06
CA MET A 358 9.46 12.49 -17.62
C MET A 358 9.09 13.11 -18.96
N VAL A 359 9.22 14.43 -19.10
CA VAL A 359 9.10 15.09 -20.40
C VAL A 359 10.40 14.85 -21.16
N SER A 360 10.35 14.03 -22.20
CA SER A 360 11.47 13.84 -23.13
C SER A 360 11.65 15.12 -23.95
N LYS A 361 12.82 15.78 -23.86
CA LYS A 361 13.13 16.99 -24.65
C LYS A 361 13.17 16.72 -26.17
N THR A 362 13.19 15.46 -26.56
CA THR A 362 13.43 14.99 -27.94
C THR A 362 12.20 14.47 -28.66
N GLU A 363 11.03 14.42 -28.02
CA GLU A 363 9.81 13.89 -28.63
C GLU A 363 8.92 15.03 -29.13
N LEU A 364 9.17 15.45 -30.37
CA LEU A 364 8.18 16.12 -31.19
C LEU A 364 6.97 15.17 -31.34
N VAL A 365 5.88 15.49 -30.64
CA VAL A 365 4.54 14.92 -30.87
C VAL A 365 4.47 13.39 -30.75
N ASP A 366 5.00 12.80 -29.66
CA ASP A 366 4.67 11.40 -29.37
C ASP A 366 3.36 11.32 -28.57
N THR A 367 2.28 10.97 -29.26
CA THR A 367 0.95 10.67 -28.71
C THR A 367 0.96 9.31 -27.98
N SER A 368 2.00 8.97 -27.24
CA SER A 368 2.11 7.68 -26.55
C SER A 368 2.72 7.79 -25.14
N ALA A 369 2.41 8.87 -24.44
CA ALA A 369 2.88 9.12 -23.07
C ALA A 369 2.33 8.09 -22.07
N VAL A 370 3.24 7.37 -21.40
CA VAL A 370 2.96 6.56 -20.20
C VAL A 370 3.00 7.48 -18.99
N ASN A 371 1.92 7.51 -18.21
CA ASN A 371 1.84 8.36 -17.02
C ASN A 371 1.69 7.49 -15.77
N PHE A 372 2.43 7.81 -14.72
CA PHE A 372 2.16 7.24 -13.40
C PHE A 372 1.37 8.25 -12.58
N TYR A 373 0.16 7.85 -12.21
CA TYR A 373 -0.73 8.63 -11.38
C TYR A 373 -0.73 8.08 -9.96
N GLU A 374 -0.66 8.98 -9.00
CA GLU A 374 -0.99 8.72 -7.60
C GLU A 374 -2.12 9.64 -7.21
N VAL A 375 -3.26 9.06 -6.84
CA VAL A 375 -4.39 9.78 -6.24
C VAL A 375 -4.30 9.58 -4.74
N ILE A 376 -4.08 10.68 -4.02
CA ILE A 376 -3.93 10.73 -2.57
C ILE A 376 -5.19 11.33 -1.98
N VAL A 377 -5.88 10.56 -1.17
CA VAL A 377 -6.96 11.02 -0.31
C VAL A 377 -6.42 11.03 1.11
N PRO A 378 -6.13 12.22 1.68
CA PRO A 378 -5.71 12.33 3.07
C PRO A 378 -6.79 11.74 3.97
N GLN A 379 -6.39 10.87 4.89
CA GLN A 379 -7.32 10.22 5.80
C GLN A 379 -6.67 10.05 7.16
N VAL A 380 -7.44 10.34 8.19
CA VAL A 380 -7.05 10.11 9.58
C VAL A 380 -8.03 9.14 10.21
N ASP A 381 -7.48 8.17 10.90
CA ASP A 381 -8.21 7.22 11.73
C ASP A 381 -8.03 7.63 13.20
N VAL A 382 -9.13 7.92 13.86
CA VAL A 382 -9.17 8.40 15.24
C VAL A 382 -9.88 7.35 16.09
N SER A 383 -9.21 6.87 17.12
CA SER A 383 -9.74 5.89 18.05
C SER A 383 -9.76 6.43 19.48
N LEU A 384 -10.84 6.16 20.21
CA LEU A 384 -10.91 6.35 21.66
C LEU A 384 -11.05 4.98 22.30
N HIS A 385 -10.00 4.54 22.98
CA HIS A 385 -9.95 3.20 23.57
C HIS A 385 -10.71 3.17 24.89
N TYR A 386 -10.51 4.17 25.73
CA TYR A 386 -11.29 4.39 26.95
C TYR A 386 -11.28 5.87 27.31
N PHE A 387 -12.31 6.28 28.03
CA PHE A 387 -12.40 7.57 28.67
C PHE A 387 -13.25 7.43 29.94
N THR A 388 -12.64 7.61 31.11
CA THR A 388 -13.27 7.33 32.40
C THR A 388 -13.42 8.58 33.26
N ALA A 389 -13.19 9.76 32.69
CA ALA A 389 -13.32 11.01 33.41
C ALA A 389 -14.79 11.31 33.73
N VAL A 390 -15.04 11.66 34.99
CA VAL A 390 -16.38 12.01 35.49
C VAL A 390 -16.38 13.48 35.87
N GLN A 391 -17.35 14.23 35.34
CA GLN A 391 -17.55 15.63 35.70
C GLN A 391 -17.88 15.74 37.20
N ASP A 392 -17.24 16.68 37.87
CA ASP A 392 -17.54 16.99 39.26
C ASP A 392 -18.86 17.75 39.35
N GLN A 393 -19.87 17.13 39.98
CA GLN A 393 -21.19 17.72 40.17
C GLN A 393 -21.28 18.55 41.46
N SER A 394 -20.25 18.54 42.31
CA SER A 394 -20.26 19.29 43.57
C SER A 394 -20.29 20.81 43.38
N ASN A 395 -19.83 21.29 42.22
CA ASN A 395 -19.79 22.71 41.83
C ASN A 395 -20.78 23.04 40.71
N MET A 396 -22.00 22.47 40.74
CA MET A 396 -23.04 22.74 39.72
C MET A 396 -23.46 24.23 39.58
N GLU A 397 -23.18 25.06 40.59
CA GLU A 397 -23.45 26.50 40.57
C GLU A 397 -22.29 27.33 40.00
N SER A 398 -21.09 26.75 39.81
CA SER A 398 -19.96 27.44 39.19
C SER A 398 -19.97 27.25 37.67
N GLU A 399 -19.58 28.27 36.92
CA GLU A 399 -19.40 28.16 35.46
C GLU A 399 -18.23 27.23 35.07
N ASP A 400 -17.39 26.85 36.03
CA ASP A 400 -16.19 26.04 35.81
C ASP A 400 -16.50 24.53 35.76
N VAL A 401 -16.40 23.95 34.57
CA VAL A 401 -16.47 22.49 34.39
C VAL A 401 -15.16 21.84 34.85
N THR A 402 -15.22 21.04 35.91
CA THR A 402 -14.07 20.30 36.45
C THR A 402 -14.36 18.79 36.54
N PHE A 403 -13.30 17.99 36.75
CA PHE A 403 -13.34 16.54 36.72
C PHE A 403 -12.81 15.94 38.02
N GLN A 404 -13.54 14.95 38.56
CA GLN A 404 -13.26 14.37 39.88
C GLN A 404 -11.84 13.77 39.98
N SER A 405 -11.39 13.05 38.96
CA SER A 405 -10.06 12.43 38.90
C SER A 405 -8.94 13.48 38.94
N LEU A 406 -9.12 14.59 38.22
CA LEU A 406 -8.16 15.70 38.15
C LEU A 406 -8.17 16.53 39.44
N ASN A 407 -9.33 16.79 40.03
CA ASN A 407 -9.45 17.44 41.34
C ASN A 407 -8.77 16.62 42.45
N THR A 408 -8.96 15.29 42.41
CA THR A 408 -8.26 14.35 43.32
C THR A 408 -6.75 14.36 43.10
N LEU A 409 -6.29 14.51 41.86
CA LEU A 409 -4.85 14.61 41.60
C LEU A 409 -4.29 15.92 42.14
N LEU A 410 -5.00 17.03 41.94
CA LEU A 410 -4.61 18.35 42.43
C LEU A 410 -4.45 18.38 43.95
N SER A 411 -5.39 17.81 44.70
CA SER A 411 -5.30 17.78 46.17
C SER A 411 -4.14 16.93 46.68
N LYS A 412 -3.67 15.95 45.91
CA LYS A 412 -2.49 15.14 46.24
C LYS A 412 -1.17 15.87 45.99
N LEU A 413 -1.15 16.94 45.18
CA LEU A 413 0.08 17.69 44.88
C LEU A 413 0.66 18.39 46.11
N ASP A 414 -0.18 18.73 47.08
CA ASP A 414 0.24 19.35 48.34
C ASP A 414 0.91 18.34 49.30
N ASP A 415 0.80 17.02 49.01
CA ASP A 415 1.45 15.96 49.77
C ASP A 415 2.79 15.54 49.13
N SER A 416 3.86 16.19 49.58
CA SER A 416 5.25 15.97 49.13
C SER A 416 5.80 14.55 49.35
N THR A 417 5.08 13.65 50.02
CA THR A 417 5.51 12.27 50.31
C THR A 417 4.90 11.21 49.41
N SER A 418 4.05 11.60 48.45
CA SER A 418 3.30 10.65 47.61
C SER A 418 4.18 9.94 46.57
N SER A 419 4.49 8.65 46.81
CA SER A 419 5.14 7.78 45.82
C SER A 419 4.34 7.62 44.51
N ASP A 420 3.05 7.93 44.53
CA ASP A 420 2.16 7.77 43.39
C ASP A 420 2.30 8.92 42.38
N LEU A 421 2.61 10.13 42.84
CA LEU A 421 2.93 11.26 41.95
C LEU A 421 4.23 11.02 41.18
N ASP A 422 5.24 10.46 41.83
CA ASP A 422 6.50 10.09 41.19
C ASP A 422 6.29 9.00 40.13
N LYS A 423 5.50 7.96 40.43
CA LYS A 423 5.13 6.93 39.43
C LYS A 423 4.37 7.53 38.25
N LEU A 424 3.44 8.46 38.51
CA LEU A 424 2.69 9.15 37.48
C LEU A 424 3.61 9.99 36.58
N ALA A 425 4.54 10.76 37.16
CA ALA A 425 5.51 11.54 36.39
C ALA A 425 6.41 10.65 35.51
N ILE A 426 6.87 9.52 36.04
CA ILE A 426 7.64 8.52 35.27
C ILE A 426 6.81 7.98 34.10
N MET A 427 5.55 7.61 34.35
CA MET A 427 4.64 7.10 33.32
C MET A 427 4.43 8.16 32.23
N ILE A 428 4.19 9.42 32.60
CA ILE A 428 3.99 10.53 31.68
C ILE A 428 5.22 10.72 30.79
N ASN A 429 6.41 10.82 31.38
CA ASN A 429 7.62 11.11 30.62
C ASN A 429 8.02 9.98 29.66
N ASN A 430 7.78 8.72 30.04
CA ASN A 430 8.35 7.55 29.35
C ASN A 430 7.35 6.75 28.51
N SER A 431 6.06 6.76 28.86
CA SER A 431 5.09 5.81 28.30
C SER A 431 3.73 6.39 27.93
N SER A 432 3.47 7.67 28.24
CA SER A 432 2.17 8.28 27.91
C SER A 432 1.98 8.55 26.43
N VAL A 433 3.07 8.71 25.67
CA VAL A 433 3.03 8.99 24.24
C VAL A 433 3.91 7.97 23.51
N MET A 434 3.36 7.38 22.45
CA MET A 434 4.05 6.51 21.52
C MET A 434 3.81 7.00 20.10
N TYR A 435 4.86 7.13 19.30
CA TYR A 435 4.76 7.40 17.87
C TYR A 435 5.03 6.12 17.10
N ASP A 436 4.30 5.91 16.01
CA ASP A 436 4.46 4.75 15.14
C ASP A 436 4.57 5.21 13.68
N CYS A 437 5.50 4.62 12.95
CA CYS A 437 5.53 4.73 11.50
C CYS A 437 4.73 3.55 10.91
N ALA A 438 3.52 3.82 10.44
CA ALA A 438 2.63 2.82 9.85
C ALA A 438 3.19 2.23 8.56
N LEU A 439 4.14 2.89 7.88
CA LEU A 439 4.79 2.37 6.68
C LEU A 439 5.95 1.42 7.03
N CYS A 440 6.75 1.71 8.05
CA CYS A 440 7.86 0.84 8.47
C CYS A 440 7.50 -0.16 9.57
N ASN A 441 6.30 -0.06 10.16
CA ASN A 441 5.88 -0.80 11.36
C ASN A 441 6.89 -0.65 12.51
N ARG A 442 7.38 0.59 12.73
CA ARG A 442 8.36 0.91 13.79
C ARG A 442 7.75 1.85 14.81
N ASN A 443 7.98 1.54 16.08
CA ASN A 443 7.40 2.26 17.21
C ASN A 443 8.51 3.00 17.97
N PHE A 444 8.17 4.16 18.52
CA PHE A 444 9.06 5.06 19.24
C PHE A 444 8.41 5.44 20.58
N THR A 445 9.09 5.12 21.67
CA THR A 445 8.65 5.34 23.05
C THR A 445 9.78 5.92 23.89
N GLY A 446 9.50 6.30 25.13
CA GLY A 446 10.48 6.92 26.03
C GLY A 446 10.59 8.44 25.85
N PRO A 447 11.48 9.09 26.61
CA PRO A 447 11.58 10.55 26.68
C PRO A 447 11.85 11.23 25.33
N SER A 448 12.66 10.61 24.47
CA SER A 448 13.02 11.12 23.14
C SER A 448 12.20 10.49 22.00
N ALA A 449 10.97 10.03 22.29
CA ALA A 449 10.13 9.35 21.31
C ALA A 449 9.88 10.19 20.04
N TYR A 450 9.56 11.48 20.19
CA TYR A 450 9.33 12.39 19.07
C TYR A 450 10.59 12.61 18.23
N GLU A 451 11.72 12.92 18.87
CA GLU A 451 13.01 13.10 18.18
C GLU A 451 13.43 11.83 17.42
N SER A 452 13.29 10.67 18.07
CA SER A 452 13.59 9.37 17.45
C SER A 452 12.69 9.09 16.24
N ALA A 453 11.41 9.45 16.33
CA ALA A 453 10.48 9.33 15.22
C ALA A 453 10.85 10.28 14.07
N ILE A 454 11.09 11.57 14.35
CA ILE A 454 11.52 12.53 13.32
C ILE A 454 12.80 12.09 12.62
N ASN A 455 13.82 11.64 13.37
CA ASN A 455 15.07 11.17 12.80
C ASN A 455 14.82 9.97 11.87
N HIS A 456 13.94 9.04 12.26
CA HIS A 456 13.54 7.94 11.38
C HIS A 456 12.88 8.42 10.07
N PHE A 457 11.97 9.39 10.14
CA PHE A 457 11.31 9.94 8.94
C PHE A 457 12.30 10.72 8.06
N SER A 458 13.15 11.54 8.67
CA SER A 458 14.23 12.26 7.99
C SER A 458 15.20 11.31 7.28
N ASP A 459 15.56 10.19 7.90
CA ASP A 459 16.58 9.29 7.36
C ASP A 459 16.04 8.35 6.28
N LEU A 460 14.82 7.80 6.46
CA LEU A 460 14.29 6.72 5.62
C LEU A 460 13.13 7.11 4.71
N HIS A 461 12.34 8.12 5.07
CA HIS A 461 11.18 8.53 4.29
C HIS A 461 11.47 9.74 3.40
N LYS A 462 12.31 10.66 3.88
CA LYS A 462 12.65 11.94 3.21
C LYS A 462 11.40 12.78 2.95
N SER A 463 11.57 13.97 2.36
CA SER A 463 10.44 14.82 2.01
C SER A 463 9.69 14.27 0.80
N GLU A 464 8.37 14.46 0.81
CA GLU A 464 7.49 14.07 -0.29
C GLU A 464 7.56 15.08 -1.45
N GLN A 465 7.36 14.59 -2.67
CA GLN A 465 7.18 15.46 -3.84
C GLN A 465 5.87 16.23 -3.73
N MET A 466 5.86 17.45 -4.29
CA MET A 466 4.66 18.30 -4.39
C MET A 466 3.47 17.55 -4.98
N VAL A 467 2.28 17.95 -4.57
CA VAL A 467 1.00 17.39 -5.01
C VAL A 467 0.12 18.46 -5.63
N LEU A 468 -0.72 18.07 -6.58
CA LEU A 468 -1.67 18.97 -7.24
C LEU A 468 -3.08 18.74 -6.69
N CYS A 469 -3.77 19.78 -6.22
CA CYS A 469 -5.17 19.64 -5.83
C CYS A 469 -6.02 19.29 -7.05
N TYR A 470 -6.86 18.26 -6.96
CA TYR A 470 -7.74 17.90 -8.08
C TYR A 470 -8.75 19.02 -8.43
N LYS A 471 -9.32 19.68 -7.42
CA LYS A 471 -10.42 20.63 -7.61
C LYS A 471 -9.95 21.94 -8.26
N CYS A 472 -8.87 22.56 -7.77
CA CYS A 472 -8.37 23.82 -8.32
C CYS A 472 -7.15 23.66 -9.25
N GLY A 473 -6.49 22.50 -9.25
CA GLY A 473 -5.27 22.27 -10.04
C GLY A 473 -4.03 23.02 -9.56
N VAL A 474 -4.06 23.65 -8.38
CA VAL A 474 -2.90 24.32 -7.78
C VAL A 474 -1.97 23.28 -7.17
N GLN A 475 -0.66 23.51 -7.29
CA GLN A 475 0.39 22.67 -6.75
C GLN A 475 0.81 23.15 -5.36
N TYR A 476 0.99 22.21 -4.43
CA TYR A 476 1.35 22.47 -3.04
C TYR A 476 2.49 21.55 -2.59
N ASP A 477 3.41 22.09 -1.79
CA ASP A 477 4.32 21.28 -0.98
C ASP A 477 3.54 20.55 0.11
N VAL A 478 3.92 19.29 0.37
CA VAL A 478 3.25 18.47 1.38
C VAL A 478 3.43 19.08 2.78
N GLU A 479 4.58 19.67 3.04
CA GLU A 479 4.89 20.38 4.28
C GLU A 479 3.90 21.54 4.57
N VAL A 480 3.47 22.27 3.54
CA VAL A 480 2.47 23.34 3.66
C VAL A 480 1.07 22.77 3.89
N LEU A 481 0.77 21.63 3.28
CA LEU A 481 -0.51 20.95 3.49
C LEU A 481 -0.61 20.40 4.90
N THR A 482 0.45 19.84 5.47
CA THR A 482 0.41 19.28 6.83
C THR A 482 0.22 20.34 7.91
N GLU A 483 0.68 21.59 7.69
CA GLU A 483 0.37 22.74 8.58
C GLU A 483 -1.13 23.01 8.67
N LYS A 484 -1.85 22.78 7.56
CA LYS A 484 -3.27 23.08 7.43
C LYS A 484 -4.12 21.82 7.47
N ARG A 485 -3.63 20.73 8.05
CA ARG A 485 -4.38 19.46 8.15
C ARG A 485 -4.90 19.01 6.78
N TRP A 486 -4.06 19.13 5.76
CA TRP A 486 -4.38 18.83 4.36
C TRP A 486 -5.53 19.64 3.74
N ALA A 487 -5.97 20.72 4.37
CA ALA A 487 -6.96 21.64 3.86
C ALA A 487 -6.32 22.80 3.09
N HIS A 488 -7.02 23.29 2.07
CA HIS A 488 -6.77 24.61 1.48
C HIS A 488 -8.05 25.16 0.87
N ASN A 489 -8.09 26.48 0.66
CA ASN A 489 -9.19 27.12 -0.04
C ASN A 489 -8.94 27.05 -1.54
N CYS A 490 -9.72 26.23 -2.24
CA CYS A 490 -9.66 26.16 -3.70
C CYS A 490 -10.09 27.50 -4.30
N VAL A 491 -9.21 28.12 -5.09
CA VAL A 491 -9.55 29.24 -5.96
C VAL A 491 -9.95 28.67 -7.32
N PRO A 492 -11.06 29.11 -7.94
CA PRO A 492 -11.40 28.71 -9.31
C PRO A 492 -10.25 29.03 -10.26
N LYS A 493 -9.99 28.15 -11.23
CA LYS A 493 -9.10 28.51 -12.35
C LYS A 493 -9.79 29.62 -13.14
N GLU A 494 -9.11 30.77 -13.30
CA GLU A 494 -9.51 31.80 -14.26
C GLU A 494 -9.43 31.27 -15.70
#